data_AF-A0A059DVA5-F1
#
_entry.id   AF-A0A059DVA5-F1
#
_cell.length_a   1.000
_cell.length_b   1.000
_cell.length_c   1.000
_cell.angle_alpha   90.00
_cell.angle_beta   90.00
_cell.angle_gamma   90.00
#
_symmetry.space_group_name_H-M   'P 1'
#
loop_
_entity.id
_entity.type
_entity.pdbx_description
1 polymer ?
#
loop_
_entity_poly.entity_id
_entity_poly.type
_entity_poly.pdbx_seq_one_letter_code
_entity_poly.pdbx_strand_id
1 'polypeptide(L)'
;MVPRERIGPALMAVQEGLKLARRELAGSQTDPPRRRWVPVALVSALQAGLVAALSGYESAGEGDVTDPAQPDRFAPIALLLRRARSTKYLNPPELLELPRRVVRDIETVVTARNIVLHGPDRVKIPEVNDAFRSVLQVLQQICLTHPSFPVEGHGVILSLIRDEICALERLLAPTG
;
A
#
# COMPACT_ATOMS: atom_id res chain seq x y z
N MET A 1 8.79 20.40 -0.64
CA MET A 1 7.32 20.26 -0.81
C MET A 1 6.73 20.05 0.57
N VAL A 2 5.76 20.88 0.98
CA VAL A 2 5.18 20.78 2.31
C VAL A 2 4.56 19.38 2.46
N PRO A 3 4.73 18.67 3.59
CA PRO A 3 4.21 17.31 3.77
C PRO A 3 2.74 17.16 3.33
N ARG A 4 1.87 18.10 3.71
CA ARG A 4 0.45 18.07 3.34
C ARG A 4 0.19 18.09 1.83
N GLU A 5 1.03 18.75 1.03
CA GLU A 5 0.89 18.78 -0.43
C GLU A 5 1.12 17.41 -1.08
N ARG A 6 1.73 16.46 -0.35
CA ARG A 6 1.99 15.09 -0.81
C ARG A 6 0.77 14.19 -0.75
N ILE A 7 -0.22 14.53 0.09
CA ILE A 7 -1.36 13.67 0.41
C ILE A 7 -2.18 13.40 -0.86
N GLY A 8 -2.59 14.45 -1.57
CA GLY A 8 -3.38 14.31 -2.81
C GLY A 8 -2.70 13.43 -3.87
N PRO A 9 -1.45 13.73 -4.28
CA PRO A 9 -0.68 12.89 -5.20
C PRO A 9 -0.49 11.45 -4.71
N ALA A 10 -0.24 11.25 -3.42
CA ALA A 10 -0.10 9.92 -2.84
C ALA A 10 -1.41 9.13 -2.91
N LEU A 11 -2.56 9.74 -2.61
CA LEU A 11 -3.87 9.09 -2.74
C LEU A 11 -4.22 8.75 -4.20
N MET A 12 -3.85 9.59 -5.16
CA MET A 12 -3.97 9.25 -6.59
C MET A 12 -3.12 8.02 -6.94
N ALA A 13 -1.88 7.96 -6.45
CA ALA A 13 -1.00 6.80 -6.67
C ALA A 13 -1.54 5.52 -5.98
N VAL A 14 -2.17 5.63 -4.81
CA VAL A 14 -2.89 4.50 -4.17
C VAL A 14 -3.96 3.98 -5.11
N GLN A 15 -4.82 4.86 -5.63
CA GLN A 15 -5.92 4.48 -6.50
C GLN A 15 -5.42 3.83 -7.80
N GLU A 16 -4.41 4.40 -8.45
CA GLU A 16 -3.84 3.82 -9.67
C GLU A 16 -3.18 2.46 -9.43
N GLY A 17 -2.49 2.29 -8.29
CA GLY A 17 -1.96 0.99 -7.87
C GLY A 17 -3.07 -0.04 -7.64
N LEU A 18 -4.19 0.33 -7.02
CA LEU A 18 -5.33 -0.57 -6.82
C LEU A 18 -6.03 -0.93 -8.14
N LYS A 19 -6.25 0.03 -9.05
CA LYS A 19 -6.78 -0.23 -10.40
C LYS A 19 -5.92 -1.23 -11.15
N LEU A 20 -4.59 -1.05 -11.12
CA LEU A 20 -3.64 -1.96 -11.75
C LEU A 20 -3.75 -3.34 -11.12
N ALA A 21 -3.72 -3.45 -9.79
CA ALA A 21 -3.85 -4.72 -9.09
C ALA A 21 -5.13 -5.45 -9.50
N ARG A 22 -6.27 -4.74 -9.57
CA ARG A 22 -7.56 -5.32 -9.97
C ARG A 22 -7.53 -5.81 -11.41
N ARG A 23 -7.03 -4.97 -12.32
CA ARG A 23 -6.95 -5.29 -13.75
C ARG A 23 -6.10 -6.54 -14.00
N GLU A 24 -4.96 -6.65 -13.34
CA GLU A 24 -4.06 -7.79 -13.49
C GLU A 24 -4.58 -9.05 -12.80
N LEU A 25 -5.23 -8.92 -11.64
CA LEU A 25 -5.84 -10.05 -10.96
C LEU A 25 -7.00 -10.63 -11.77
N ALA A 26 -7.94 -9.80 -12.24
CA ALA A 26 -9.04 -10.24 -13.10
C ALA A 26 -8.52 -10.83 -14.42
N GLY A 27 -7.55 -10.17 -15.06
CA GLY A 27 -6.94 -10.64 -16.30
C GLY A 27 -6.19 -11.96 -16.17
N SER A 28 -5.72 -12.31 -14.96
CA SER A 28 -5.02 -13.56 -14.71
C SER A 28 -5.90 -14.81 -14.84
N GLN A 29 -7.22 -14.66 -14.86
CA GLN A 29 -8.16 -15.76 -15.13
C GLN A 29 -8.04 -16.26 -16.59
N THR A 30 -7.74 -15.35 -17.52
CA THR A 30 -7.58 -15.66 -18.95
C THR A 30 -6.12 -15.70 -19.41
N ASP A 31 -5.24 -14.97 -18.71
CA ASP A 31 -3.80 -14.87 -19.02
C ASP A 31 -2.99 -14.99 -17.71
N PRO A 32 -2.69 -16.23 -17.23
CA PRO A 32 -2.08 -16.47 -15.93
C PRO A 32 -0.78 -15.69 -15.64
N PRO A 33 0.14 -15.49 -16.62
CA PRO A 33 1.32 -14.64 -16.44
C PRO A 33 1.05 -13.24 -15.88
N ARG A 34 -0.13 -12.64 -16.13
CA ARG A 34 -0.48 -11.30 -15.63
C ARG A 34 -0.47 -11.19 -14.11
N ARG A 35 -0.73 -12.30 -13.41
CA ARG A 35 -0.78 -12.34 -11.94
C ARG A 35 0.50 -11.83 -11.27
N ARG A 36 1.64 -11.97 -11.95
CA ARG A 36 2.95 -11.49 -11.46
C ARG A 36 3.01 -9.99 -11.19
N TRP A 37 2.13 -9.21 -11.82
CA TRP A 37 2.09 -7.75 -11.65
C TRP A 37 1.26 -7.29 -10.46
N VAL A 38 0.42 -8.16 -9.88
CA VAL A 38 -0.42 -7.82 -8.72
C VAL A 38 0.43 -7.42 -7.49
N PRO A 39 1.50 -8.16 -7.10
CA PRO A 39 2.39 -7.72 -6.02
C PRO A 39 3.05 -6.37 -6.29
N VAL A 40 3.43 -6.08 -7.54
CA VAL A 40 4.03 -4.79 -7.93
C VAL A 40 3.04 -3.66 -7.66
N ALA A 41 1.82 -3.80 -8.16
CA ALA A 41 0.77 -2.81 -8.01
C ALA A 41 0.38 -2.57 -6.54
N LEU A 42 0.21 -3.64 -5.76
CA LEU A 42 -0.16 -3.56 -4.34
C LEU A 42 0.94 -2.95 -3.47
N VAL A 43 2.21 -3.26 -3.73
CA VAL A 43 3.34 -2.65 -3.00
C VAL A 43 3.46 -1.17 -3.33
N SER A 44 3.26 -0.77 -4.59
CA SER A 44 3.24 0.64 -4.97
C SER A 44 2.09 1.40 -4.30
N ALA A 45 0.88 0.81 -4.28
CA ALA A 45 -0.25 1.39 -3.56
C ALA A 45 0.04 1.53 -2.06
N LEU A 46 0.60 0.49 -1.44
CA LEU A 46 0.95 0.50 -0.02
C LEU A 46 1.99 1.59 0.31
N GLN A 47 3.03 1.73 -0.51
CA GLN A 47 4.05 2.76 -0.31
C GLN A 47 3.42 4.15 -0.34
N ALA A 48 2.57 4.41 -1.35
CA ALA A 48 1.87 5.68 -1.48
C ALA A 48 0.91 5.93 -0.31
N GLY A 49 0.16 4.92 0.13
CA GLY A 49 -0.75 5.05 1.27
C GLY A 49 -0.02 5.39 2.57
N LEU A 50 1.13 4.74 2.83
CA LEU A 50 1.96 5.05 3.99
C LEU A 50 2.58 6.45 3.91
N VAL A 51 2.95 6.91 2.71
CA VAL A 51 3.41 8.29 2.48
C VAL A 51 2.29 9.28 2.79
N ALA A 52 1.06 9.04 2.32
CA ALA A 52 -0.09 9.89 2.61
C ALA A 52 -0.34 9.97 4.13
N ALA A 53 -0.35 8.82 4.81
CA ALA A 53 -0.57 8.75 6.26
C ALA A 53 0.51 9.52 7.05
N LEU A 54 1.78 9.25 6.78
CA LEU A 54 2.89 9.91 7.47
C LEU A 54 3.03 11.40 7.14
N SER A 55 2.43 11.86 6.03
CA SER A 55 2.43 13.27 5.65
C SER A 55 1.25 14.06 6.22
N GLY A 56 0.26 13.37 6.80
CA GLY A 56 -0.96 13.98 7.35
C GLY A 56 -0.81 14.59 8.74
N TYR A 57 0.14 14.06 9.53
CA TYR A 57 0.29 14.43 10.93
C TYR A 57 0.93 15.81 11.10
N GLU A 58 0.58 16.51 12.18
CA GLU A 58 0.95 17.92 12.39
C GLU A 58 2.46 18.17 12.42
N SER A 59 3.22 17.24 13.02
CA SER A 59 4.68 17.33 13.11
C SER A 59 5.41 16.67 11.93
N ALA A 60 4.71 16.30 10.85
CA ALA A 60 5.33 15.62 9.73
C ALA A 60 6.46 16.47 9.13
N GLY A 61 7.62 15.87 8.97
CA GLY A 61 8.79 16.45 8.31
C GLY A 61 9.10 15.77 6.98
N GLU A 62 9.94 16.40 6.15
CA GLU A 62 10.31 15.81 4.87
C GLU A 62 11.00 14.44 5.04
N GLY A 63 11.82 14.30 6.09
CA GLY A 63 12.58 13.09 6.44
C GLY A 63 11.74 11.89 6.88
N ASP A 64 10.46 12.08 7.17
CA ASP A 64 9.60 11.04 7.73
C ASP A 64 9.11 10.04 6.67
N VAL A 65 9.19 10.42 5.39
CA VAL A 65 8.82 9.56 4.27
C VAL A 65 9.97 9.26 3.32
N THR A 66 11.12 9.92 3.46
CA THR A 66 12.29 9.69 2.62
C THR A 66 13.22 8.61 3.19
N ASP A 67 13.98 7.98 2.30
CA ASP A 67 15.05 7.04 2.64
C ASP A 67 16.28 7.82 3.17
N PRO A 68 16.74 7.56 4.41
CA PRO A 68 17.95 8.20 4.92
C PRO A 68 19.20 7.94 4.09
N ALA A 69 19.27 6.80 3.38
CA ALA A 69 20.39 6.46 2.52
C ALA A 69 20.28 7.09 1.11
N GLN A 70 19.06 7.44 0.68
CA GLN A 70 18.76 8.02 -0.64
C GLN A 70 17.69 9.10 -0.48
N PRO A 71 18.06 10.33 -0.05
CA PRO A 71 17.10 11.37 0.33
C PRO A 71 16.10 11.77 -0.77
N ASP A 72 16.46 11.56 -2.03
CA ASP A 72 15.62 11.85 -3.20
C ASP A 72 14.54 10.77 -3.46
N ARG A 73 14.47 9.72 -2.62
CA ARG A 73 13.53 8.60 -2.77
C ARG A 73 12.67 8.41 -1.54
N PHE A 74 11.45 7.90 -1.75
CA PHE A 74 10.64 7.42 -0.64
C PHE A 74 11.29 6.22 0.04
N ALA A 75 11.18 6.18 1.36
CA ALA A 75 11.67 5.09 2.19
C ALA A 75 11.07 3.74 1.78
N PRO A 76 11.80 2.64 1.99
CA PRO A 76 11.29 1.30 1.77
C PRO A 76 10.08 1.01 2.68
N ILE A 77 9.18 0.13 2.23
CA ILE A 77 7.96 -0.27 2.96
C ILE A 77 8.24 -0.63 4.42
N ALA A 78 9.30 -1.39 4.69
CA ALA A 78 9.65 -1.79 6.05
C ALA A 78 9.91 -0.58 6.98
N LEU A 79 10.59 0.45 6.47
CA LEU A 79 10.84 1.68 7.23
C LEU A 79 9.57 2.49 7.41
N LEU A 80 8.77 2.66 6.34
CA LEU A 80 7.49 3.37 6.41
C LEU A 80 6.51 2.70 7.38
N LEU A 81 6.37 1.38 7.34
CA LEU A 81 5.57 0.61 8.30
C LEU A 81 6.09 0.80 9.72
N ARG A 82 7.41 0.75 9.93
CA ARG A 82 7.98 0.99 11.27
C ARG A 82 7.62 2.38 11.80
N ARG A 83 7.65 3.41 10.93
CA ARG A 83 7.27 4.78 11.31
C ARG A 83 5.78 4.89 11.61
N ALA A 84 4.92 4.36 10.73
CA ALA A 84 3.46 4.40 10.91
C ALA A 84 2.96 3.60 12.13
N ARG A 85 3.79 2.70 12.66
CA ARG A 85 3.53 1.91 13.87
C ARG A 85 4.17 2.49 15.13
N SER A 86 4.75 3.69 15.05
CA SER A 86 5.44 4.32 16.17
C SER A 86 4.71 5.59 16.62
N THR A 87 4.53 5.72 17.93
CA THR A 87 3.97 6.91 18.60
C THR A 87 4.79 8.18 18.40
N LYS A 88 6.01 8.06 17.84
CA LYS A 88 6.79 9.20 17.39
C LYS A 88 6.14 9.92 16.18
N TYR A 89 5.40 9.19 15.34
CA TYR A 89 4.88 9.72 14.07
C TYR A 89 3.35 9.76 14.03
N LEU A 90 2.68 8.72 14.57
CA LEU A 90 1.21 8.62 14.58
C LEU A 90 0.75 8.25 15.98
N ASN A 91 -0.39 8.78 16.42
CA ASN A 91 -1.04 8.41 17.68
C ASN A 91 -2.32 7.62 17.41
N PRO A 92 -2.86 6.85 18.37
CA PRO A 92 -4.16 6.22 18.20
C PRO A 92 -5.27 7.28 17.96
N PRO A 93 -6.25 7.01 17.07
CA PRO A 93 -6.48 5.74 16.35
C PRO A 93 -5.72 5.59 15.02
N GLU A 94 -4.97 6.60 14.57
CA GLU A 94 -4.24 6.59 13.29
C GLU A 94 -3.01 5.66 13.32
N LEU A 95 -2.47 5.38 14.51
CA LEU A 95 -1.36 4.47 14.73
C LEU A 95 -1.69 3.07 14.18
N LEU A 96 -0.81 2.54 13.34
CA LEU A 96 -0.98 1.20 12.80
C LEU A 96 -0.67 0.13 13.86
N GLU A 97 -1.70 -0.53 14.37
CA GLU A 97 -1.57 -1.71 15.22
C GLU A 97 -1.80 -2.98 14.40
N LEU A 98 -0.71 -3.54 13.88
CA LEU A 98 -0.76 -4.70 12.99
C LEU A 98 -0.33 -5.99 13.71
N PRO A 99 -1.12 -7.07 13.62
CA PRO A 99 -0.68 -8.40 14.03
C PRO A 99 0.61 -8.80 13.29
N ARG A 100 1.49 -9.57 13.96
CA ARG A 100 2.74 -10.07 13.34
C ARG A 100 2.51 -10.80 12.02
N ARG A 101 1.38 -11.49 11.87
CA ARG A 101 0.97 -12.16 10.63
C ARG A 101 0.85 -11.18 9.46
N VAL A 102 0.14 -10.06 9.64
CA VAL A 102 -0.06 -9.04 8.60
C VAL A 102 1.27 -8.47 8.11
N VAL A 103 2.22 -8.25 9.03
CA VAL A 103 3.57 -7.77 8.67
C VAL A 103 4.32 -8.80 7.81
N ARG A 104 4.30 -10.09 8.19
CA ARG A 104 4.93 -11.17 7.41
C ARG A 104 4.28 -11.35 6.03
N ASP A 105 2.97 -11.21 5.95
CA ASP A 105 2.24 -11.27 4.69
C ASP A 105 2.72 -10.14 3.75
N ILE A 106 2.82 -8.91 4.26
CA ILE A 106 3.33 -7.77 3.48
C ILE A 106 4.78 -8.00 3.04
N GLU A 107 5.65 -8.53 3.91
CA GLU A 107 7.03 -8.91 3.54
C GLU A 107 7.06 -9.94 2.41
N THR A 108 6.11 -10.89 2.40
CA THR A 108 5.97 -11.87 1.32
C THR A 108 5.57 -11.20 0.01
N VAL A 109 4.63 -10.25 0.03
CA VAL A 109 4.23 -9.48 -1.18
C VAL A 109 5.38 -8.60 -1.68
N VAL A 110 6.14 -7.96 -0.78
CA VAL A 110 7.34 -7.18 -1.13
C VAL A 110 8.40 -8.07 -1.78
N THR A 111 8.61 -9.29 -1.26
CA THR A 111 9.53 -10.26 -1.84
C THR A 111 9.09 -10.67 -3.24
N ALA A 112 7.80 -10.98 -3.43
CA ALA A 112 7.23 -11.28 -4.74
C ALA A 112 7.42 -10.12 -5.72
N ARG A 113 7.18 -8.88 -5.29
CA ARG A 113 7.45 -7.67 -6.09
C ARG A 113 8.91 -7.58 -6.52
N ASN A 114 9.85 -7.78 -5.60
CA ASN A 114 11.28 -7.68 -5.89
C ASN A 114 11.73 -8.74 -6.90
N ILE A 115 11.20 -9.96 -6.80
CA ILE A 115 11.43 -11.03 -7.79
C ILE A 115 10.92 -10.61 -9.17
N VAL A 116 9.74 -9.99 -9.26
CA VAL A 116 9.17 -9.55 -10.55
C VAL A 116 10.00 -8.44 -11.19
N LEU A 117 10.52 -7.50 -10.40
CA LEU A 117 11.26 -6.34 -10.93
C LEU A 117 12.75 -6.61 -11.16
N HIS A 118 13.36 -7.50 -10.39
CA HIS A 118 14.81 -7.67 -10.35
C HIS A 118 15.26 -9.13 -10.38
N GLY A 119 14.33 -10.08 -10.23
CA GLY A 119 14.64 -11.49 -10.23
C GLY A 119 14.92 -12.01 -11.65
N PRO A 120 15.75 -13.05 -11.78
CA PRO A 120 15.93 -13.71 -13.07
C PRO A 120 14.62 -14.34 -13.56
N ASP A 121 14.43 -14.42 -14.88
CA ASP A 121 13.18 -14.87 -15.53
C ASP A 121 12.63 -16.23 -15.08
N ARG A 122 13.45 -17.06 -14.43
CA ARG A 122 13.13 -18.43 -14.00
C ARG A 122 12.81 -18.56 -12.51
N VAL A 123 12.83 -17.47 -11.73
CA VAL A 123 12.49 -17.53 -10.30
C VAL A 123 10.99 -17.68 -10.13
N LYS A 124 10.58 -18.72 -9.40
CA LYS A 124 9.18 -18.93 -9.06
C LYS A 124 8.70 -17.84 -8.11
N ILE A 125 7.63 -17.14 -8.49
CA ILE A 125 6.99 -16.13 -7.65
C ILE A 125 6.15 -16.87 -6.60
N PRO A 126 6.28 -16.51 -5.30
CA PRO A 126 5.44 -17.09 -4.25
C PRO A 126 3.95 -16.87 -4.51
N GLU A 127 3.11 -17.84 -4.18
CA GLU A 127 1.67 -17.62 -4.14
C GLU A 127 1.31 -16.75 -2.94
N VAL A 128 0.66 -15.62 -3.19
CA VAL A 128 0.47 -14.53 -2.22
C VAL A 128 -0.99 -14.09 -2.10
N ASN A 129 -1.93 -14.94 -2.47
CA ASN A 129 -3.36 -14.59 -2.53
C ASN A 129 -3.90 -14.10 -1.18
N ASP A 130 -3.62 -14.85 -0.10
CA ASP A 130 -4.03 -14.45 1.25
C ASP A 130 -3.25 -13.22 1.73
N ALA A 131 -1.98 -13.10 1.33
CA ALA A 131 -1.13 -11.99 1.70
C ALA A 131 -1.56 -10.66 1.03
N PHE A 132 -2.25 -10.71 -0.12
CA PHE A 132 -2.84 -9.52 -0.74
C PHE A 132 -3.89 -8.87 0.16
N ARG A 133 -4.70 -9.68 0.88
CA ARG A 133 -5.70 -9.15 1.82
C ARG A 133 -5.06 -8.34 2.94
N SER A 134 -3.90 -8.77 3.44
CA SER A 134 -3.13 -8.04 4.46
C SER A 134 -2.69 -6.65 3.97
N VAL A 135 -2.36 -6.50 2.68
CA VAL A 135 -2.08 -5.17 2.09
C VAL A 135 -3.34 -4.31 2.01
N LEU A 136 -4.46 -4.89 1.54
CA LEU A 136 -5.74 -4.18 1.43
C LEU A 136 -6.25 -3.73 2.80
N GLN A 137 -6.11 -4.56 3.83
CA GLN A 137 -6.46 -4.22 5.20
C GLN A 137 -5.69 -2.98 5.70
N VAL A 138 -4.37 -2.92 5.43
CA VAL A 138 -3.58 -1.74 5.82
C VAL A 138 -4.00 -0.50 5.05
N LEU A 139 -4.24 -0.62 3.73
CA LEU A 139 -4.72 0.49 2.91
C LEU A 139 -6.10 0.99 3.38
N GLN A 140 -7.01 0.08 3.73
CA GLN A 140 -8.32 0.42 4.28
C GLN A 140 -8.16 1.19 5.60
N GLN A 141 -7.29 0.73 6.51
CA GLN A 141 -7.06 1.42 7.78
C GLN A 141 -6.53 2.85 7.58
N ILE A 142 -5.46 3.02 6.80
CA ILE A 142 -4.76 4.31 6.68
C ILE A 142 -5.44 5.29 5.72
N CYS A 143 -6.26 4.83 4.78
CA CYS A 143 -6.96 5.70 3.85
C CYS A 143 -8.42 5.94 4.24
N LEU A 144 -9.10 4.97 4.85
CA LEU A 144 -10.58 4.98 4.94
C LEU A 144 -11.11 4.93 6.37
N THR A 145 -10.47 4.20 7.28
CA THR A 145 -10.99 4.01 8.65
C THR A 145 -10.45 5.07 9.62
N HIS A 146 -9.13 5.23 9.66
CA HIS A 146 -8.44 6.16 10.55
C HIS A 146 -7.36 6.94 9.77
N PRO A 147 -7.76 7.77 8.78
CA PRO A 147 -6.82 8.58 8.04
C PRO A 147 -6.19 9.64 8.96
N SER A 148 -4.87 9.71 8.97
CA SER A 148 -4.11 10.72 9.74
C SER A 148 -4.01 12.08 9.07
N PHE A 149 -4.82 12.32 8.04
CA PHE A 149 -4.86 13.56 7.28
C PHE A 149 -6.29 14.10 7.20
N PRO A 150 -6.47 15.41 6.95
CA PRO A 150 -7.79 15.97 6.69
C PRO A 150 -8.44 15.31 5.48
N VAL A 151 -9.63 14.73 5.68
CA VAL A 151 -10.40 14.08 4.60
C VAL A 151 -11.14 15.10 3.72
N GLU A 152 -11.34 16.31 4.26
CA GLU A 152 -11.92 17.47 3.60
C GLU A 152 -11.04 17.85 2.39
N GLY A 153 -11.57 17.68 1.17
CA GLY A 153 -10.82 17.86 -0.09
C GLY A 153 -10.36 16.57 -0.76
N HIS A 154 -10.52 15.41 -0.12
CA HIS A 154 -10.12 14.10 -0.68
C HIS A 154 -11.29 13.11 -0.81
N GLY A 155 -12.52 13.50 -0.49
CA GLY A 155 -13.69 12.59 -0.46
C GLY A 155 -13.93 11.80 -1.75
N VAL A 156 -13.73 12.40 -2.93
CA VAL A 156 -13.88 11.71 -4.22
C VAL A 156 -12.84 10.61 -4.37
N ILE A 157 -11.55 10.91 -4.16
CA ILE A 157 -10.49 9.92 -4.32
C ILE A 157 -10.57 8.81 -3.26
N LEU A 158 -10.96 9.14 -2.02
CA LEU A 158 -11.18 8.16 -0.96
C LEU A 158 -12.34 7.20 -1.29
N SER A 159 -13.40 7.71 -1.93
CA SER A 159 -14.52 6.86 -2.38
C SER A 159 -14.07 5.90 -3.49
N LEU A 160 -13.26 6.37 -4.44
CA LEU A 160 -12.70 5.51 -5.49
C LEU A 160 -11.73 4.46 -4.93
N ILE A 161 -10.90 4.81 -3.94
CA ILE A 161 -10.04 3.86 -3.23
C ILE A 161 -10.89 2.76 -2.56
N ARG A 162 -11.98 3.15 -1.90
CA ARG A 162 -12.92 2.19 -1.28
C ARG A 162 -13.49 1.22 -2.31
N ASP A 163 -13.98 1.73 -3.44
CA ASP A 163 -14.56 0.91 -4.50
C ASP A 163 -13.55 -0.11 -5.05
N GLU A 164 -12.31 0.32 -5.27
CA GLU A 164 -11.23 -0.53 -5.77
C GLU A 164 -10.80 -1.60 -4.73
N ILE A 165 -10.71 -1.24 -3.44
CA ILE A 165 -10.46 -2.21 -2.36
C ILE A 165 -11.58 -3.26 -2.32
N CYS A 166 -12.85 -2.83 -2.29
CA CYS A 166 -13.99 -3.74 -2.26
C CYS A 166 -14.02 -4.67 -3.49
N ALA A 167 -13.70 -4.16 -4.67
CA ALA A 167 -13.65 -4.96 -5.88
C ALA A 167 -12.54 -6.02 -5.84
N LEU A 168 -11.35 -5.66 -5.33
CA LEU A 168 -10.24 -6.60 -5.12
C LEU A 168 -10.58 -7.67 -4.08
N GLU A 169 -11.20 -7.31 -2.97
CA GLU A 169 -11.60 -8.26 -1.93
C GLU A 169 -12.58 -9.32 -2.44
N ARG A 170 -13.50 -8.93 -3.35
CA ARG A 170 -14.41 -9.87 -4.03
C ARG A 170 -13.66 -10.82 -4.95
N LEU A 171 -12.67 -10.34 -5.71
CA LEU A 171 -11.85 -11.19 -6.58
C LEU A 171 -10.98 -12.17 -5.79
N LEU A 172 -10.60 -11.82 -4.56
CA LEU A 172 -9.82 -12.67 -3.67
C LEU A 172 -10.70 -13.61 -2.83
N ALA A 173 -12.03 -13.46 -2.86
CA ALA A 173 -12.94 -14.35 -2.12
C ALA A 173 -12.75 -15.79 -2.62
N PRO A 174 -12.75 -16.78 -1.73
CA PRO A 174 -12.73 -18.16 -2.16
C PRO A 174 -13.92 -18.40 -3.10
N THR A 175 -13.67 -18.96 -4.27
CA THR A 175 -14.72 -19.58 -5.08
C THR A 175 -15.30 -20.71 -4.24
N GLY A 176 -16.56 -20.57 -3.85
CA GLY A 176 -17.30 -21.59 -3.12
C GLY A 176 -17.43 -22.89 -3.89
#